data_AF-A0A1W9WRJ0-F1
#
_entry.id   AF-A0A1W9WRJ0-F1
#
_cell.length_a   1.000
_cell.length_b   1.000
_cell.length_c   1.000
_cell.angle_alpha   90.00
_cell.angle_beta   90.00
_cell.angle_gamma   90.00
#
_symmetry.space_group_name_H-M   'P 1'
#
loop_
_entity.id
_entity.type
_entity.pdbx_description
1 polymer ?
#
loop_
_entity_poly.entity_id
_entity_poly.type
_entity_poly.pdbx_seq_one_letter_code
_entity_poly.pdbx_strand_id
1 'polypeptide(L)'
;MVYNNLGDYPKALDYHQHALKIKKAIGNRRGQGADLTNIGNVHQNLGDYSKALDYYQQALAIDKALGDKNGQRAYLGNIGVVYTKLGDYPKALDYSQQALAIRQAIGDKRGEGAALTNIGVVYQNLGEYQKAKNAFQDSSH
;
A
#
# COMPACT_ATOMS: atom_id res chain seq x y z
N MET A 1 0.97 -3.81 30.46
CA MET A 1 -0.44 -3.95 30.03
C MET A 1 -0.47 -3.82 28.52
N VAL A 2 -0.78 -4.91 27.82
CA VAL A 2 -0.67 -5.02 26.36
C VAL A 2 -2.06 -4.89 25.76
N TYR A 3 -2.51 -3.66 25.49
CA TYR A 3 -3.71 -3.40 24.68
C TYR A 3 -3.36 -3.45 23.18
N ASN A 4 -2.69 -4.51 22.73
CA ASN A 4 -2.19 -4.59 21.36
C ASN A 4 -3.30 -4.98 20.37
N ASN A 5 -3.88 -3.96 19.74
CA ASN A 5 -4.40 -3.92 18.37
C ASN A 5 -5.50 -4.89 17.90
N LEU A 6 -5.85 -5.98 18.60
CA LEU A 6 -6.78 -6.99 18.07
C LEU A 6 -8.27 -6.73 18.42
N GLY A 7 -8.54 -5.95 19.46
CA GLY A 7 -9.89 -5.79 20.01
C GLY A 7 -10.84 -4.85 19.26
N ASP A 8 -10.33 -4.03 18.33
CA ASP A 8 -11.14 -2.97 17.69
C ASP A 8 -11.17 -3.02 16.16
N TYR A 9 -10.52 -4.01 15.53
CA TYR A 9 -10.60 -4.20 14.08
C TYR A 9 -12.03 -4.39 13.57
N PRO A 10 -12.92 -5.16 14.23
CA PRO A 10 -14.30 -5.27 13.79
C PRO A 10 -15.06 -3.94 13.82
N LYS A 11 -14.85 -3.10 14.86
CA LYS A 11 -15.51 -1.79 14.94
C LYS A 11 -14.94 -0.81 13.92
N ALA A 12 -13.63 -0.83 13.69
CA ALA A 12 -12.99 -0.03 12.66
C ALA A 12 -13.52 -0.39 11.27
N LEU A 13 -13.66 -1.69 10.97
CA LEU A 13 -14.25 -2.17 9.72
C LEU A 13 -15.69 -1.68 9.57
N ASP A 14 -16.52 -1.85 10.60
CA ASP A 14 -17.91 -1.41 10.57
C ASP A 14 -18.03 0.10 10.32
N TYR A 15 -17.26 0.91 11.06
CA TYR A 15 -17.22 2.36 10.91
C TYR A 15 -16.83 2.78 9.49
N HIS A 16 -15.72 2.24 8.96
CA HIS A 16 -15.25 2.60 7.63
C HIS A 16 -16.16 2.08 6.52
N GLN A 17 -16.81 0.92 6.69
CA GLN A 17 -17.79 0.41 5.72
C GLN A 17 -19.05 1.27 5.68
N HIS A 18 -19.56 1.72 6.83
CA HIS A 18 -20.68 2.65 6.90
C HIS A 18 -20.32 4.01 6.28
N ALA A 19 -19.16 4.56 6.65
CA ALA A 19 -18.65 5.80 6.07
C ALA A 19 -18.48 5.70 4.54
N LEU A 20 -17.94 4.57 4.05
CA LEU A 20 -17.78 4.31 2.62
C LEU A 20 -19.12 4.30 1.88
N LYS A 21 -20.16 3.68 2.43
CA LYS A 21 -21.51 3.67 1.85
C LYS A 21 -22.07 5.09 1.72
N ILE A 22 -21.94 5.91 2.77
CA ILE A 22 -22.39 7.30 2.76
C ILE A 22 -21.61 8.11 1.72
N LYS A 23 -20.27 7.99 1.71
CA LYS A 23 -19.40 8.72 0.77
C LYS A 23 -19.60 8.29 -0.68
N LYS A 24 -20.01 7.04 -0.93
CA LYS A 24 -20.50 6.58 -2.24
C LYS A 24 -21.80 7.28 -2.62
N ALA A 25 -22.78 7.34 -1.72
CA ALA A 25 -24.07 7.97 -1.98
C ALA A 25 -23.97 9.48 -2.29
N ILE A 26 -23.07 10.20 -1.60
CA ILE A 26 -22.88 11.65 -1.82
C ILE A 26 -21.81 11.98 -2.87
N GLY A 27 -21.23 10.97 -3.55
CA GLY A 27 -20.22 11.19 -4.58
C GLY A 27 -18.84 11.68 -4.09
N ASN A 28 -18.54 11.59 -2.79
CA ASN A 28 -17.24 12.00 -2.23
C ASN A 28 -16.14 10.98 -2.54
N ARG A 29 -15.55 11.07 -3.74
CA ARG A 29 -14.50 10.15 -4.23
C ARG A 29 -13.26 10.10 -3.34
N ARG A 30 -12.72 11.27 -2.96
CA ARG A 30 -11.52 11.33 -2.09
C ARG A 30 -11.75 10.65 -0.75
N GLY A 31 -12.92 10.88 -0.15
CA GLY A 31 -13.29 10.24 1.09
C GLY A 31 -13.52 8.72 0.96
N GLN A 32 -14.01 8.24 -0.19
CA GLN A 32 -14.10 6.80 -0.48
C GLN A 32 -12.70 6.16 -0.50
N GLY A 33 -11.72 6.79 -1.17
CA GLY A 33 -10.33 6.31 -1.19
C GLY A 33 -9.73 6.16 0.21
N ALA A 34 -9.97 7.14 1.09
CA ALA A 34 -9.52 7.08 2.48
C ALA A 34 -10.12 5.91 3.28
N ASP A 35 -11.43 5.66 3.17
CA ASP A 35 -12.06 4.54 3.88
C ASP A 35 -11.62 3.19 3.32
N LEU A 36 -11.55 3.05 1.99
CA LEU A 36 -11.04 1.84 1.34
C LEU A 36 -9.62 1.51 1.83
N THR A 37 -8.78 2.52 2.00
CA THR A 37 -7.41 2.35 2.51
C THR A 37 -7.40 1.86 3.94
N ASN A 38 -8.22 2.44 4.81
CA ASN A 38 -8.30 2.02 6.21
C ASN A 38 -8.82 0.58 6.33
N ILE A 39 -9.84 0.22 5.55
CA ILE A 39 -10.35 -1.15 5.49
C ILE A 39 -9.27 -2.12 4.99
N GLY A 40 -8.54 -1.75 3.94
CA GLY A 40 -7.41 -2.53 3.42
C GLY A 40 -6.30 -2.73 4.45
N ASN A 41 -5.95 -1.68 5.21
CA ASN A 41 -4.97 -1.75 6.30
C ASN A 41 -5.42 -2.72 7.40
N VAL A 42 -6.69 -2.67 7.80
CA VAL A 42 -7.24 -3.59 8.80
C VAL A 42 -7.16 -5.03 8.30
N HIS A 43 -7.57 -5.31 7.06
CA HIS A 43 -7.45 -6.66 6.50
C HIS A 43 -6.00 -7.14 6.39
N GLN A 44 -5.08 -6.28 5.99
CA GLN A 44 -3.65 -6.60 5.99
C GLN A 44 -3.16 -6.98 7.39
N ASN A 45 -3.55 -6.23 8.43
CA ASN A 45 -3.15 -6.51 9.81
C ASN A 45 -3.76 -7.79 10.37
N LEU A 46 -4.95 -8.17 9.88
CA LEU A 46 -5.61 -9.44 10.17
C LEU A 46 -5.04 -10.62 9.37
N GLY A 47 -4.11 -10.38 8.44
CA GLY A 47 -3.56 -11.40 7.54
C GLY A 47 -4.49 -11.77 6.36
N ASP A 48 -5.63 -11.09 6.19
CA ASP A 48 -6.53 -11.26 5.05
C ASP A 48 -6.01 -10.46 3.84
N TYR A 49 -4.90 -10.93 3.29
CA TYR A 49 -4.20 -10.27 2.19
C TYR A 49 -5.04 -10.14 0.92
N SER A 50 -5.92 -11.11 0.64
CA SER A 50 -6.80 -11.05 -0.53
C SER A 50 -7.76 -9.87 -0.44
N LYS A 51 -8.42 -9.67 0.71
CA LYS A 51 -9.29 -8.51 0.88
C LYS A 51 -8.49 -7.21 0.92
N ALA A 52 -7.33 -7.20 1.55
CA ALA A 52 -6.47 -6.01 1.55
C ALA A 52 -6.14 -5.53 0.13
N LEU A 53 -5.77 -6.46 -0.76
CA LEU A 53 -5.50 -6.17 -2.17
C LEU A 53 -6.71 -5.59 -2.89
N ASP A 54 -7.88 -6.19 -2.73
CA ASP A 54 -9.12 -5.71 -3.36
C ASP A 54 -9.42 -4.24 -2.96
N TYR A 55 -9.36 -3.93 -1.67
CA TYR A 55 -9.61 -2.58 -1.18
C TYR A 55 -8.55 -1.57 -1.63
N TYR A 56 -7.26 -1.93 -1.64
CA TYR A 56 -6.22 -1.04 -2.16
C TYR A 56 -6.35 -0.81 -3.67
N GLN A 57 -6.76 -1.82 -4.45
CA GLN A 57 -6.98 -1.67 -5.89
C GLN A 57 -8.18 -0.75 -6.17
N GLN A 58 -9.26 -0.86 -5.39
CA GLN A 58 -10.38 0.08 -5.48
C GLN A 58 -9.94 1.52 -5.16
N ALA A 59 -9.16 1.72 -4.09
CA ALA A 59 -8.63 3.05 -3.72
C ALA A 59 -7.71 3.60 -4.83
N LEU A 60 -6.85 2.76 -5.40
CA LEU A 60 -5.97 3.11 -6.51
C LEU A 60 -6.74 3.52 -7.76
N ALA A 61 -7.84 2.85 -8.09
CA ALA A 61 -8.68 3.23 -9.23
C ALA A 61 -9.28 4.63 -9.03
N ILE A 62 -9.71 4.96 -7.81
CA ILE A 62 -10.22 6.28 -7.47
C ILE A 62 -9.13 7.35 -7.63
N ASP A 63 -7.96 7.14 -7.04
CA ASP A 63 -6.90 8.16 -7.07
C ASP A 63 -6.25 8.28 -8.46
N LYS A 64 -6.31 7.24 -9.30
CA LYS A 64 -6.03 7.35 -10.74
C LYS A 64 -7.04 8.27 -11.43
N ALA A 65 -8.35 8.08 -11.18
CA ALA A 65 -9.39 8.91 -11.78
C ALA A 65 -9.34 10.38 -11.30
N LEU A 66 -8.90 10.62 -10.06
CA LEU A 66 -8.72 11.96 -9.49
C LEU A 66 -7.38 12.61 -9.86
N GLY A 67 -6.44 11.86 -10.44
CA GLY A 67 -5.08 12.33 -10.67
C GLY A 67 -4.23 12.50 -9.41
N ASP A 68 -4.66 11.97 -8.25
CA ASP A 68 -3.92 12.07 -6.99
C ASP A 68 -2.71 11.12 -6.98
N LYS A 69 -1.55 11.68 -7.30
CA LYS A 69 -0.28 10.95 -7.31
C LYS A 69 0.18 10.51 -5.92
N ASN A 70 -0.18 11.24 -4.86
CA ASN A 70 0.18 10.86 -3.49
C ASN A 70 -0.58 9.60 -3.05
N GLY A 71 -1.87 9.54 -3.35
CA GLY A 71 -2.67 8.35 -3.14
C GLY A 71 -2.18 7.15 -3.96
N GLN A 72 -1.95 7.35 -5.27
CA GLN A 72 -1.45 6.31 -6.17
C GLN A 72 -0.15 5.66 -5.63
N ARG A 73 0.87 6.44 -5.26
CA ARG A 73 2.14 5.90 -4.75
C ARG A 73 1.98 5.14 -3.42
N ALA A 74 1.04 5.54 -2.58
CA ALA A 74 0.81 4.93 -1.28
C ALA A 74 0.20 3.53 -1.48
N TYR A 75 -0.84 3.41 -2.31
CA TYR A 75 -1.50 2.13 -2.53
C TYR A 75 -0.66 1.16 -3.33
N LEU A 76 0.08 1.63 -4.35
CA LEU A 76 1.03 0.78 -5.07
C LEU A 76 2.08 0.20 -4.11
N GLY A 77 2.58 1.01 -3.16
CA GLY A 77 3.50 0.54 -2.12
C GLY A 77 2.87 -0.51 -1.20
N ASN A 78 1.64 -0.27 -0.73
CA ASN A 78 0.93 -1.23 0.12
C ASN A 78 0.64 -2.54 -0.61
N ILE A 79 0.22 -2.48 -1.88
CA ILE A 79 0.00 -3.65 -2.73
C ILE A 79 1.31 -4.43 -2.89
N GLY A 80 2.43 -3.74 -3.16
CA GLY A 80 3.75 -4.34 -3.23
C GLY A 80 4.12 -5.10 -1.96
N VAL A 81 3.94 -4.49 -0.78
CA VAL A 81 4.17 -5.13 0.53
C VAL A 81 3.29 -6.36 0.72
N VAL A 82 2.02 -6.31 0.33
CA VAL A 82 1.12 -7.46 0.45
C VAL A 82 1.56 -8.61 -0.46
N TYR A 83 1.99 -8.33 -1.69
CA TYR A 83 2.54 -9.37 -2.57
C TYR A 83 3.85 -9.95 -2.04
N THR A 84 4.71 -9.15 -1.40
CA THR A 84 5.90 -9.67 -0.71
C THR A 84 5.50 -10.67 0.38
N LYS A 85 4.49 -10.35 1.19
CA LYS A 85 3.98 -11.25 2.25
C LYS A 85 3.35 -12.53 1.71
N LEU A 86 2.76 -12.47 0.50
CA LEU A 86 2.20 -13.62 -0.20
C LEU A 86 3.26 -14.46 -0.94
N GLY A 87 4.52 -13.99 -1.01
CA GLY A 87 5.58 -14.66 -1.77
C GLY A 87 5.52 -14.46 -3.29
N ASP A 88 4.62 -13.61 -3.79
CA ASP A 88 4.54 -13.24 -5.21
C ASP A 88 5.51 -12.08 -5.49
N TYR A 89 6.79 -12.40 -5.46
CA TYR A 89 7.87 -11.42 -5.63
C TYR A 89 7.86 -10.69 -6.97
N PRO A 90 7.52 -11.31 -8.12
CA PRO A 90 7.39 -10.61 -9.39
C PRO A 90 6.36 -9.48 -9.33
N LYS A 91 5.15 -9.74 -8.78
CA LYS A 91 4.16 -8.67 -8.59
C LYS A 91 4.62 -7.64 -7.57
N ALA A 92 5.25 -8.07 -6.48
CA ALA A 92 5.75 -7.15 -5.46
C ALA A 92 6.75 -6.14 -6.04
N LEU A 93 7.66 -6.59 -6.92
CA LEU A 93 8.59 -5.71 -7.64
C LEU A 93 7.87 -4.74 -8.57
N ASP A 94 6.96 -5.23 -9.42
CA ASP A 94 6.22 -4.39 -10.37
C ASP A 94 5.50 -3.24 -9.65
N TYR A 95 4.72 -3.57 -8.61
CA TYR A 95 4.00 -2.56 -7.84
C TYR A 95 4.94 -1.60 -7.09
N SER A 96 6.03 -2.10 -6.51
CA SER A 96 6.99 -1.25 -5.80
C SER A 96 7.74 -0.31 -6.75
N GLN A 97 8.06 -0.75 -7.96
CA GLN A 97 8.68 0.07 -9.01
C GLN A 97 7.74 1.15 -9.53
N GLN A 98 6.47 0.83 -9.78
CA GLN A 98 5.46 1.83 -10.12
C GLN A 98 5.32 2.88 -9.00
N ALA A 99 5.34 2.43 -7.74
CA ALA A 99 5.28 3.31 -6.58
C ALA A 99 6.51 4.22 -6.46
N LEU A 100 7.70 3.73 -6.80
CA LEU A 100 8.96 4.48 -6.86
C LEU A 100 8.94 5.51 -7.98
N ALA A 101 8.50 5.14 -9.18
CA ALA A 101 8.43 6.05 -10.32
C ALA A 101 7.54 7.28 -10.02
N ILE A 102 6.41 7.07 -9.34
CA ILE A 102 5.55 8.17 -8.92
C ILE A 102 6.22 9.04 -7.83
N ARG A 103 6.91 8.44 -6.85
CA ARG A 103 7.64 9.18 -5.81
C ARG A 103 8.69 10.10 -6.42
N GLN A 104 9.46 9.58 -7.37
CA GLN A 104 10.45 10.36 -8.13
C GLN A 104 9.79 11.50 -8.91
N ALA A 105 8.69 11.22 -9.60
CA ALA A 105 7.97 12.23 -10.38
C ALA A 105 7.41 13.39 -9.54
N ILE A 106 7.08 13.15 -8.25
CA ILE A 106 6.58 14.19 -7.34
C ILE A 106 7.65 14.75 -6.38
N GLY A 107 8.90 14.29 -6.48
CA GLY A 107 10.00 14.70 -5.61
C GLY A 107 9.93 14.21 -4.16
N ASP A 108 9.22 13.11 -3.89
CA ASP A 108 9.10 12.51 -2.55
C ASP A 108 10.33 11.68 -2.17
N LYS A 109 11.43 12.36 -1.83
CA LYS A 109 12.73 11.73 -1.49
C LYS A 109 12.64 10.74 -0.35
N ARG A 110 11.90 11.08 0.72
CA ARG A 110 11.69 10.17 1.84
C ARG A 110 10.91 8.93 1.41
N GLY A 111 9.91 9.10 0.55
CA GLY A 111 9.17 7.99 -0.02
C GLY A 111 10.03 7.12 -0.92
N GLU A 112 10.92 7.70 -1.73
CA GLU A 112 11.85 6.97 -2.62
C GLU A 112 12.65 5.94 -1.80
N GLY A 113 13.26 6.36 -0.69
CA GLY A 113 14.00 5.45 0.19
C GLY A 113 13.17 4.29 0.74
N ALA A 114 11.91 4.56 1.12
CA ALA A 114 11.00 3.50 1.58
C ALA A 114 10.65 2.49 0.46
N ALA A 115 10.43 2.98 -0.77
CA ALA A 115 10.16 2.10 -1.91
C ALA A 115 11.39 1.28 -2.30
N LEU A 116 12.58 1.88 -2.28
CA LEU A 116 13.85 1.19 -2.55
C LEU A 116 14.17 0.14 -1.48
N THR A 117 13.89 0.43 -0.22
CA THR A 117 13.97 -0.56 0.86
C THR A 117 13.06 -1.76 0.59
N ASN A 118 11.80 -1.53 0.21
CA ASN A 118 10.89 -2.61 -0.13
C ASN A 118 11.39 -3.44 -1.32
N ILE A 119 11.88 -2.80 -2.38
CA ILE A 119 12.48 -3.47 -3.54
C ILE A 119 13.68 -4.32 -3.11
N GLY A 120 14.55 -3.79 -2.24
CA GLY A 120 15.69 -4.51 -1.70
C GLY A 120 15.29 -5.77 -0.92
N VAL A 121 14.26 -5.67 -0.09
CA VAL A 121 13.69 -6.83 0.62
C VAL A 121 13.16 -7.88 -0.36
N VAL A 122 12.48 -7.47 -1.43
CA VAL A 122 11.98 -8.43 -2.43
C VAL A 122 13.13 -9.12 -3.17
N TYR A 123 14.17 -8.39 -3.57
CA TYR A 123 15.37 -8.99 -4.17
C TYR A 123 16.10 -9.94 -3.22
N GLN A 124 16.15 -9.62 -1.93
CA GLN A 124 16.73 -10.50 -0.92
C GLN A 124 15.95 -11.82 -0.83
N ASN A 125 14.62 -11.77 -0.85
CA ASN A 125 13.77 -12.95 -0.84
C ASN A 125 13.86 -13.79 -2.13
N LEU A 126 14.23 -13.16 -3.26
CA LEU A 126 14.53 -13.83 -4.52
C LEU A 126 15.96 -14.41 -4.59
N GLY A 127 16.81 -14.16 -3.59
CA GLY A 127 18.22 -14.55 -3.62
C GLY A 127 19.09 -13.65 -4.51
N GLU A 128 18.57 -12.54 -5.03
CA GLU A 128 19.30 -11.60 -5.88
C GLU A 128 20.07 -10.57 -5.03
N TYR A 129 21.01 -11.06 -4.21
CA TYR A 129 21.68 -10.26 -3.17
C TYR A 129 22.40 -9.02 -3.70
N GLN A 130 22.97 -9.07 -4.90
CA GLN A 130 23.62 -7.90 -5.49
C GLN A 130 22.62 -6.79 -5.82
N LYS A 131 21.44 -7.13 -6.34
CA LYS A 131 20.38 -6.14 -6.61
C LYS A 131 19.77 -5.61 -5.31
N ALA A 132 19.63 -6.47 -4.30
CA ALA A 132 19.19 -6.06 -2.96
C ALA A 132 20.14 -5.04 -2.34
N LYS A 133 21.45 -5.30 -2.38
CA LYS A 133 22.48 -4.37 -1.87
C LYS A 133 22.40 -3.02 -2.56
N ASN A 134 22.31 -3.00 -3.89
CA ASN A 134 22.20 -1.75 -4.65
C ASN A 134 20.93 -0.97 -4.23
N ALA A 135 19.78 -1.65 -4.14
CA ALA A 135 18.53 -1.02 -3.71
C ALA A 135 18.60 -0.43 -2.29
N PHE A 136 19.27 -1.11 -1.35
CA PHE A 136 19.49 -0.58 0.00
C PHE A 136 20.45 0.61 0.03
N GLN A 137 21.49 0.61 -0.81
CA GLN A 137 22.39 1.75 -0.94
C GLN A 137 21.64 2.97 -1.47
N ASP A 138 20.86 2.80 -2.53
CA ASP A 138 20.06 3.87 -3.12
C ASP A 138 18.98 4.38 -2.15
N SER A 139 18.53 3.54 -1.20
CA SER A 139 17.53 3.93 -0.21
C SER A 139 18.02 4.91 0.86
N SER A 140 19.34 5.05 1.00
CA SER A 140 19.99 5.86 2.05
C SER A 140 20.36 7.29 1.59
N HIS A 141 20.05 7.64 0.34
CA HIS A 141 20.31 8.95 -0.28
C HIS A 141 19.06 9.82 -0.31
#